data_AF-A0A2N0R4K5-F1
#
_entry.id   AF-A0A2N0R4K5-F1
#
_cell.length_a   1.000
_cell.length_b   1.000
_cell.length_c   1.000
_cell.angle_alpha   90.00
_cell.angle_beta   90.00
_cell.angle_gamma   90.00
#
_symmetry.space_group_name_H-M   'P 1'
#
loop_
_entity.id
_entity.type
_entity.pdbx_description
1 polymer ?
#
loop_
_entity_poly.entity_id
_entity_poly.type
_entity_poly.pdbx_seq_one_letter_code
_entity_poly.pdbx_strand_id
1 'polypeptide(L)'
;MSSKFLAELSNDYEKLFETEIGYDVIIYAGEEQNVKEIHAHSNILCARSQYFRTAFSNEWAEKRDGKFIFRKSNISPQLFNIILRFIYCGNIELKNLQGSEVLKLLIAVDELNINPLISHVQEFLIEHQTEFLQQNPTGILEIIYQHETFTDLWNFCLEKICEEPKILFSSENFINLKAPLLELLLKRDDLIMDEIEIWEYLLKWCFAQQNMQNDPTKWNKDDIIRIERELYRFIPLIRFYDIEPTDFFYKVYCYKDILPQDLIHDLLEYHIVPDIKSKVNLPPSRKPNLKYPLDSTLIKSNHLPLFASWIDKKDTSHYNRKNNPYDFKLLYRSSQDGIDTNSFHKNCDDKGATIWIAKIKNSTQLIGGNISTSKVSYVKKQDRAVLCQYNYGPTMGNIYCHNNINWSNEDRGYGEVYPSIGIPKNFKVEDYEVFQINESANVQLITISIRNDIFNNLDDIRRLTQTLYQNCPNLRYIKLQIRDNVLTEFERLLANSQHLDGLVIDNEDNERGFNYKDVYEILTRSSPLNLSKFEFVFEERLMPNLKFLESFLNNWKDRQPILLQISLNCINKNQSDMKRLKLLILKYKREGIIKKIDFKFA
;
A
#
# COMPACT_ATOMS: atom_id res chain seq x y z
N MET A 1 6.59 -37.63 29.79
CA MET A 1 5.83 -37.02 28.66
C MET A 1 4.78 -36.09 29.24
N SER A 2 4.63 -34.87 28.74
CA SER A 2 3.56 -33.95 29.16
C SER A 2 2.47 -33.94 28.09
N SER A 3 1.26 -34.38 28.45
CA SER A 3 0.07 -34.27 27.63
C SER A 3 -0.68 -32.99 28.02
N LYS A 4 -1.15 -32.21 27.02
CA LYS A 4 -1.88 -30.96 27.23
C LYS A 4 -3.29 -31.07 26.64
N PHE A 5 -4.31 -30.87 27.46
CA PHE A 5 -5.73 -30.97 27.09
C PHE A 5 -6.38 -29.57 27.00
N LEU A 6 -5.77 -28.68 26.24
CA LEU A 6 -6.17 -27.26 26.20
C LEU A 6 -7.55 -27.03 25.55
N ALA A 7 -7.92 -27.85 24.56
CA ALA A 7 -9.21 -27.72 23.89
C ALA A 7 -10.38 -28.11 24.83
N GLU A 8 -10.20 -29.16 25.63
CA GLU A 8 -11.18 -29.58 26.63
C GLU A 8 -11.34 -28.50 27.70
N LEU A 9 -10.23 -28.01 28.26
CA LEU A 9 -10.23 -26.90 29.21
C LEU A 9 -10.93 -25.64 28.65
N SER A 10 -10.66 -25.31 27.39
CA SER A 10 -11.29 -24.18 26.69
C SER A 10 -12.80 -24.35 26.54
N ASN A 11 -13.25 -25.56 26.19
CA ASN A 11 -14.67 -25.89 26.08
C ASN A 11 -15.37 -25.88 27.44
N ASP A 12 -14.67 -26.28 28.51
CA ASP A 12 -15.22 -26.23 29.87
C ASP A 12 -15.44 -24.78 30.33
N TYR A 13 -14.52 -23.86 30.00
CA TYR A 13 -14.73 -22.44 30.25
C TYR A 13 -15.81 -21.82 29.36
N GLU A 14 -15.96 -22.28 28.11
CA GLU A 14 -17.07 -21.85 27.25
C GLU A 14 -18.43 -22.26 27.83
N LYS A 15 -18.57 -23.50 28.31
CA LYS A 15 -19.78 -23.94 29.03
C LYS A 15 -20.01 -23.14 30.31
N LEU A 16 -18.96 -22.76 31.04
CA LEU A 16 -19.09 -21.92 32.23
C LEU A 16 -19.60 -20.51 31.87
N PHE A 17 -19.17 -19.95 30.73
CA PHE A 17 -19.72 -18.70 30.21
C PHE A 17 -21.20 -18.84 29.84
N GLU A 18 -21.61 -19.94 29.20
CA GLU A 18 -23.01 -20.18 28.79
C GLU A 18 -23.95 -20.47 29.96
N THR A 19 -23.48 -21.22 30.97
CA THR A 19 -24.31 -21.63 32.11
C THR A 19 -24.41 -20.56 33.20
N GLU A 20 -23.46 -19.61 33.22
CA GLU A 20 -23.37 -18.52 34.19
C GLU A 20 -23.28 -18.99 35.66
N ILE A 21 -22.99 -20.27 35.90
CA ILE A 21 -22.98 -20.84 37.25
C ILE A 21 -21.84 -20.24 38.07
N GLY A 22 -22.18 -19.61 39.20
CA GLY A 22 -21.20 -19.06 40.13
C GLY A 22 -20.68 -17.68 39.76
N TYR A 23 -21.38 -16.95 38.89
CA TYR A 23 -21.02 -15.58 38.51
C TYR A 23 -20.93 -14.65 39.72
N ASP A 24 -19.92 -13.78 39.70
CA ASP A 24 -19.67 -12.75 40.70
C ASP A 24 -19.52 -11.35 40.07
N VAL A 25 -19.74 -11.23 38.76
CA VAL A 25 -19.76 -9.98 38.00
C VAL A 25 -21.07 -9.85 37.23
N ILE A 26 -21.71 -8.69 37.30
CA ILE A 26 -22.87 -8.28 36.52
C ILE A 26 -22.46 -7.12 35.63
N ILE A 27 -22.55 -7.31 34.32
CA ILE A 27 -22.20 -6.33 33.30
C ILE A 27 -23.48 -5.79 32.66
N TYR A 28 -23.70 -4.48 32.76
CA TYR A 28 -24.74 -3.78 32.02
C TYR A 28 -24.13 -3.19 30.74
N ALA A 29 -24.36 -3.84 29.61
CA ALA A 29 -23.85 -3.43 28.30
C ALA A 29 -24.96 -2.81 27.43
N GLY A 30 -24.64 -1.78 26.65
CA GLY A 30 -25.53 -1.11 25.71
C GLY A 30 -26.15 0.20 26.23
N GLU A 31 -26.72 0.98 25.32
CA GLU A 31 -27.33 2.29 25.62
C GLU A 31 -28.85 2.17 25.81
N GLU A 32 -29.38 2.95 26.76
CA GLU A 32 -30.81 3.18 27.01
C GLU A 32 -31.69 1.90 26.95
N GLN A 33 -32.56 1.78 25.94
CA GLN A 33 -33.53 0.69 25.78
C GLN A 33 -32.90 -0.64 25.36
N ASN A 34 -31.62 -0.64 24.95
CA ASN A 34 -30.90 -1.84 24.52
C ASN A 34 -29.93 -2.39 25.57
N VAL A 35 -30.00 -1.88 26.80
CA VAL A 35 -29.19 -2.39 27.92
C VAL A 35 -29.52 -3.86 28.15
N LYS A 36 -28.50 -4.71 28.16
CA LYS A 36 -28.61 -6.10 28.61
C LYS A 36 -27.69 -6.35 29.79
N GLU A 37 -28.23 -7.15 30.71
CA GLU A 37 -27.48 -7.73 31.82
C GLU A 37 -26.74 -8.97 31.31
N ILE A 38 -25.43 -9.05 31.59
CA ILE A 38 -24.56 -10.14 31.21
C ILE A 38 -23.79 -10.59 32.45
N HIS A 39 -23.77 -11.89 32.73
CA HIS A 39 -23.07 -12.45 33.88
C HIS A 39 -21.65 -12.91 33.53
N ALA A 40 -20.71 -12.72 34.44
CA ALA A 40 -19.32 -13.14 34.25
C ALA A 40 -18.59 -13.46 35.57
N HIS A 41 -17.35 -13.97 35.43
CA HIS A 41 -16.50 -14.40 36.54
C HIS A 41 -15.25 -13.51 36.65
N SER A 42 -15.10 -12.82 37.77
CA SER A 42 -14.05 -11.81 37.99
C SER A 42 -12.65 -12.39 37.85
N ASN A 43 -12.43 -13.62 38.33
CA ASN A 43 -11.14 -14.32 38.24
C ASN A 43 -10.72 -14.60 36.80
N ILE A 44 -11.64 -15.01 35.93
CA ILE A 44 -11.39 -15.27 34.50
C ILE A 44 -11.07 -13.94 33.79
N LEU A 45 -11.89 -12.91 34.03
CA LEU A 45 -11.67 -11.58 33.47
C LEU A 45 -10.30 -11.00 33.88
N CYS A 46 -9.97 -11.03 35.17
CA CYS A 46 -8.69 -10.57 35.74
C CYS A 46 -7.48 -11.36 35.25
N ALA A 47 -7.64 -12.64 34.92
CA ALA A 47 -6.57 -13.48 34.40
C ALA A 47 -6.19 -13.10 32.96
N ARG A 48 -7.14 -12.54 32.20
CA ARG A 48 -7.03 -12.34 30.75
C ARG A 48 -6.97 -10.87 30.33
N SER A 49 -7.29 -9.94 31.22
CA SER A 49 -7.25 -8.51 30.97
C SER A 49 -6.76 -7.75 32.19
N GLN A 50 -5.73 -6.92 31.98
CA GLN A 50 -5.20 -6.02 33.01
C GLN A 50 -6.21 -4.93 33.37
N TYR A 51 -7.07 -4.54 32.43
CA TYR A 51 -8.17 -3.62 32.66
C TYR A 51 -9.10 -4.18 33.74
N PHE A 52 -9.60 -5.41 33.59
CA PHE A 52 -10.51 -6.01 34.57
C PHE A 52 -9.81 -6.27 35.91
N ARG A 53 -8.53 -6.66 35.89
CA ARG A 53 -7.73 -6.79 37.11
C ARG A 53 -7.68 -5.50 37.91
N THR A 54 -7.50 -4.37 37.23
CA THR A 54 -7.48 -3.05 37.87
C THR A 54 -8.88 -2.63 38.33
N ALA A 55 -9.90 -2.84 37.48
CA ALA A 55 -11.28 -2.47 37.78
C ALA A 55 -11.83 -3.17 39.04
N PHE A 56 -11.46 -4.43 39.27
CA PHE A 56 -11.96 -5.21 40.41
C PHE A 56 -11.05 -5.18 41.65
N SER A 57 -9.84 -4.61 41.57
CA SER A 57 -8.91 -4.50 42.73
C SER A 57 -8.95 -3.16 43.44
N ASN A 58 -9.31 -2.07 42.75
CA ASN A 58 -9.17 -0.69 43.26
C ASN A 58 -10.53 -0.02 43.59
N GLU A 59 -11.58 -0.79 43.92
CA GLU A 59 -12.95 -0.29 44.19
C GLU A 59 -13.59 0.53 43.04
N TRP A 60 -13.05 0.47 41.81
CA TRP A 60 -13.64 1.18 40.67
C TRP A 60 -15.01 0.59 40.29
N ALA A 61 -15.11 -0.74 40.28
CA ALA A 61 -16.40 -1.41 40.12
C ALA A 61 -17.18 -1.37 41.44
N GLU A 62 -18.41 -0.87 41.39
CA GLU A 62 -19.35 -0.92 42.50
C GLU A 62 -19.59 -2.38 42.91
N LYS A 63 -19.68 -2.66 44.22
CA LYS A 63 -20.01 -4.00 44.72
C LYS A 63 -21.36 -3.99 45.43
N ARG A 64 -22.32 -4.78 44.94
CA ARG A 64 -23.65 -4.96 45.55
C ARG A 64 -23.87 -6.43 45.83
N ASP A 65 -24.29 -6.77 47.05
CA ASP A 65 -24.57 -8.15 47.48
C ASP A 65 -23.43 -9.14 47.17
N GLY A 66 -22.19 -8.68 47.33
CA GLY A 66 -20.99 -9.50 47.06
C GLY A 66 -20.59 -9.60 45.58
N LYS A 67 -21.36 -9.04 44.65
CA LYS A 67 -21.10 -9.07 43.20
C LYS A 67 -20.60 -7.73 42.68
N PHE A 68 -19.66 -7.75 41.74
CA PHE A 68 -19.20 -6.56 41.04
C PHE A 68 -20.23 -6.12 40.01
N ILE A 69 -20.56 -4.83 40.00
CA ILE A 69 -21.44 -4.19 39.04
C ILE A 69 -20.57 -3.37 38.09
N PHE A 70 -20.67 -3.68 36.80
CA PHE A 70 -19.86 -3.06 35.77
C PHE A 70 -20.75 -2.51 34.66
N ARG A 71 -20.63 -1.22 34.32
CA ARG A 71 -21.52 -0.56 33.35
C ARG A 71 -20.71 -0.09 32.15
N LYS A 72 -21.09 -0.52 30.95
CA LYS A 72 -20.48 -0.15 29.67
C LYS A 72 -21.55 0.15 28.64
N SER A 73 -22.08 1.37 28.71
CA SER A 73 -23.13 1.80 27.80
C SER A 73 -22.64 1.90 26.36
N ASN A 74 -21.38 2.28 26.16
CA ASN A 74 -20.74 2.48 24.86
C ASN A 74 -20.44 1.18 24.08
N ILE A 75 -20.63 0.00 24.68
CA ILE A 75 -20.38 -1.30 24.04
C ILE A 75 -21.72 -2.04 23.93
N SER A 76 -22.10 -2.44 22.72
CA SER A 76 -23.36 -3.19 22.54
C SER A 76 -23.28 -4.58 23.19
N PRO A 77 -24.41 -5.16 23.65
CA PRO A 77 -24.41 -6.49 24.26
C PRO A 77 -23.81 -7.59 23.36
N GLN A 78 -24.05 -7.50 22.05
CA GLN A 78 -23.51 -8.45 21.08
C GLN A 78 -21.98 -8.38 21.03
N LEU A 79 -21.40 -7.18 20.93
CA LEU A 79 -19.94 -7.02 20.89
C LEU A 79 -19.30 -7.42 22.22
N PHE A 80 -19.95 -7.09 23.33
CA PHE A 80 -19.48 -7.50 24.66
C PHE A 80 -19.45 -9.03 24.80
N ASN A 81 -20.48 -9.74 24.33
CA ASN A 81 -20.50 -11.21 24.33
C ASN A 81 -19.39 -11.81 23.47
N ILE A 82 -19.07 -11.21 22.32
CA ILE A 82 -17.94 -11.65 21.48
C ILE A 82 -16.62 -11.51 22.24
N ILE A 83 -16.43 -10.38 22.95
CA ILE A 83 -15.24 -10.13 23.77
C ILE A 83 -15.15 -11.13 24.93
N LEU A 84 -16.25 -11.37 25.64
CA LEU A 84 -16.28 -12.33 26.74
C LEU A 84 -15.98 -13.74 26.25
N ARG A 85 -16.59 -14.19 25.15
CA ARG A 85 -16.28 -15.51 24.58
C ARG A 85 -14.79 -15.67 24.29
N PHE A 86 -14.14 -14.64 23.73
CA PHE A 86 -12.70 -14.63 23.56
C PHE A 86 -11.92 -14.70 24.88
N ILE A 87 -12.37 -13.99 25.92
CA ILE A 87 -11.73 -14.04 27.24
C ILE A 87 -11.79 -15.46 27.84
N TYR A 88 -12.94 -16.14 27.73
CA TYR A 88 -13.14 -17.47 28.32
C TYR A 88 -12.46 -18.59 27.54
N CYS A 89 -12.64 -18.64 26.22
CA CYS A 89 -12.21 -19.78 25.40
C CYS A 89 -11.26 -19.41 24.25
N GLY A 90 -10.90 -18.14 24.10
CA GLY A 90 -10.00 -17.69 23.03
C GLY A 90 -10.60 -17.74 21.62
N ASN A 91 -11.90 -18.02 21.49
CA ASN A 91 -12.61 -18.04 20.23
C ASN A 91 -13.22 -16.67 19.92
N ILE A 92 -13.15 -16.25 18.66
CA ILE A 92 -13.80 -15.04 18.16
C ILE A 92 -14.46 -15.30 16.80
N GLU A 93 -15.65 -14.76 16.60
CA GLU A 93 -16.41 -14.89 15.37
C GLU A 93 -16.70 -13.49 14.78
N LEU A 94 -16.04 -13.16 13.67
CA LEU A 94 -16.14 -11.84 13.01
C LEU A 94 -16.93 -11.87 11.70
N LYS A 95 -17.14 -13.06 11.11
CA LYS A 95 -17.63 -13.23 9.73
C LYS A 95 -18.99 -12.59 9.45
N ASN A 96 -19.85 -12.52 10.46
CA ASN A 96 -21.22 -12.02 10.32
C ASN A 96 -21.36 -10.53 10.70
N LEU A 97 -20.26 -9.87 11.06
CA LEU A 97 -20.26 -8.46 11.44
C LEU A 97 -20.03 -7.56 10.22
N GLN A 98 -20.74 -6.44 10.18
CA GLN A 98 -20.48 -5.37 9.22
C GLN A 98 -19.19 -4.62 9.59
N GLY A 99 -18.51 -4.00 8.62
CA GLY A 99 -17.26 -3.26 8.87
C GLY A 99 -17.37 -2.22 10.00
N SER A 100 -18.51 -1.54 10.12
CA SER A 100 -18.78 -0.59 11.21
C SER A 100 -18.89 -1.25 12.59
N GLU A 101 -19.43 -2.47 12.67
CA GLU A 101 -19.48 -3.26 13.90
C GLU A 101 -18.11 -3.79 14.28
N VAL A 102 -17.31 -4.22 13.31
CA VAL A 102 -15.91 -4.65 13.53
C VAL A 102 -15.05 -3.48 14.03
N LEU A 103 -15.25 -2.27 13.49
CA LEU A 103 -14.56 -1.08 14.00
C LEU A 103 -14.98 -0.74 15.44
N LYS A 104 -16.28 -0.80 15.76
CA LYS A 104 -16.77 -0.63 17.15
C LYS A 104 -16.22 -1.70 18.09
N LEU A 105 -16.09 -2.94 17.61
CA LEU A 105 -15.44 -4.01 18.36
C LEU A 105 -13.97 -3.68 18.65
N LEU A 106 -13.23 -3.20 17.65
CA LEU A 106 -11.84 -2.81 17.83
C LEU A 106 -11.67 -1.71 18.90
N ILE A 107 -12.53 -0.69 18.88
CA ILE A 107 -12.56 0.39 19.90
C ILE A 107 -12.84 -0.19 21.29
N ALA A 108 -13.84 -1.07 21.42
CA ALA A 108 -14.18 -1.71 22.69
C ALA A 108 -13.04 -2.59 23.24
N VAL A 109 -12.35 -3.29 22.35
CA VAL A 109 -11.22 -4.18 22.69
C VAL A 109 -9.98 -3.39 23.12
N ASP A 110 -9.75 -2.22 22.53
CA ASP A 110 -8.73 -1.26 22.94
C ASP A 110 -9.02 -0.70 24.34
N GLU A 111 -10.25 -0.25 24.57
CA GLU A 111 -10.68 0.27 25.87
C GLU A 111 -10.51 -0.76 26.99
N LEU A 112 -10.81 -2.03 26.70
CA LEU A 112 -10.65 -3.14 27.64
C LEU A 112 -9.21 -3.71 27.69
N ASN A 113 -8.26 -3.10 26.97
CA ASN A 113 -6.85 -3.44 26.92
C ASN A 113 -6.59 -4.94 26.64
N ILE A 114 -7.20 -5.48 25.58
CA ILE A 114 -7.08 -6.89 25.17
C ILE A 114 -6.19 -7.00 23.91
N ASN A 115 -4.90 -6.74 24.08
CA ASN A 115 -3.91 -6.61 23.00
C ASN A 115 -3.93 -7.71 21.92
N PRO A 116 -4.03 -9.02 22.23
CA PRO A 116 -4.04 -10.05 21.19
C PRO A 116 -5.21 -9.90 20.21
N LEU A 117 -6.33 -9.33 20.68
CA LEU A 117 -7.53 -9.16 19.89
C LEU A 117 -7.50 -7.86 19.08
N ILE A 118 -6.81 -6.82 19.59
CA ILE A 118 -6.55 -5.57 18.85
C ILE A 118 -5.87 -5.89 17.50
N SER A 119 -4.76 -6.63 17.52
CA SER A 119 -4.04 -7.00 16.28
C SER A 119 -4.90 -7.85 15.33
N HIS A 120 -5.64 -8.83 15.87
CA HIS A 120 -6.45 -9.72 15.03
C HIS A 120 -7.62 -9.00 14.36
N VAL A 121 -8.29 -8.09 15.07
CA VAL A 121 -9.42 -7.33 14.51
C VAL A 121 -8.95 -6.30 13.48
N GLN A 122 -7.78 -5.67 13.68
CA GLN A 122 -7.16 -4.81 12.67
C GLN A 122 -6.86 -5.58 11.37
N GLU A 123 -6.24 -6.75 11.49
CA GLU A 123 -5.94 -7.64 10.36
C GLU A 123 -7.22 -8.00 9.59
N PHE A 124 -8.29 -8.38 10.31
CA PHE A 124 -9.57 -8.68 9.68
C PHE A 124 -10.17 -7.49 8.92
N LEU A 125 -10.10 -6.27 9.48
CA LEU A 125 -10.58 -5.06 8.81
C LEU A 125 -9.81 -4.80 7.50
N ILE A 126 -8.50 -4.96 7.53
CA ILE A 126 -7.63 -4.77 6.36
C ILE A 126 -7.95 -5.83 5.29
N GLU A 127 -7.97 -7.11 5.67
CA GLU A 127 -8.09 -8.23 4.72
C GLU A 127 -9.50 -8.39 4.14
N HIS A 128 -10.54 -8.01 4.89
CA HIS A 128 -11.93 -8.32 4.52
C HIS A 128 -12.87 -7.12 4.46
N GLN A 129 -12.47 -5.94 4.94
CA GLN A 129 -13.34 -4.75 5.03
C GLN A 129 -12.68 -3.50 4.44
N THR A 130 -11.76 -3.65 3.47
CA THR A 130 -11.08 -2.51 2.82
C THR A 130 -12.06 -1.51 2.18
N GLU A 131 -13.13 -1.99 1.54
CA GLU A 131 -14.15 -1.12 0.94
C GLU A 131 -14.81 -0.22 2.00
N PHE A 132 -15.14 -0.77 3.16
CA PHE A 132 -15.68 0.00 4.29
C PHE A 132 -14.71 1.09 4.76
N LEU A 133 -13.41 0.77 4.86
CA LEU A 133 -12.38 1.75 5.26
C LEU A 133 -12.27 2.93 4.27
N GLN A 134 -12.57 2.70 2.99
CA GLN A 134 -12.52 3.71 1.93
C GLN A 134 -13.80 4.55 1.81
N GLN A 135 -14.94 4.12 2.38
CA GLN A 135 -16.20 4.86 2.29
C GLN A 135 -16.19 6.19 3.06
N ASN A 136 -15.47 6.25 4.18
CA ASN A 136 -15.34 7.48 4.99
C ASN A 136 -13.90 7.67 5.51
N PRO A 137 -12.95 7.98 4.62
CA PRO A 137 -11.53 8.00 4.97
C PRO A 137 -11.20 9.05 6.03
N THR A 138 -11.87 10.21 6.03
CA THR A 138 -11.71 11.24 7.07
C THR A 138 -12.09 10.71 8.45
N GLY A 139 -13.29 10.13 8.57
CA GLY A 139 -13.78 9.62 9.86
C GLY A 139 -12.96 8.44 10.37
N ILE A 140 -12.55 7.54 9.48
CA ILE A 140 -11.70 6.40 9.82
C ILE A 140 -10.32 6.88 10.31
N LEU A 141 -9.68 7.81 9.59
CA LEU A 141 -8.37 8.33 9.97
C LEU A 141 -8.41 9.04 11.33
N GLU A 142 -9.49 9.78 11.61
CA GLU A 142 -9.70 10.42 12.91
C GLU A 142 -9.90 9.44 14.07
N ILE A 143 -10.61 8.34 13.83
CA ILE A 143 -10.77 7.28 14.83
C ILE A 143 -9.41 6.64 15.09
N ILE A 144 -8.70 6.21 14.05
CA ILE A 144 -7.40 5.55 14.20
C ILE A 144 -6.41 6.45 14.94
N TYR A 145 -6.39 7.75 14.63
CA TYR A 145 -5.50 8.71 15.30
C TYR A 145 -5.76 8.88 16.80
N GLN A 146 -6.99 8.61 17.27
CA GLN A 146 -7.33 8.66 18.69
C GLN A 146 -6.88 7.42 19.46
N HIS A 147 -6.52 6.33 18.76
CA HIS A 147 -6.18 5.05 19.34
C HIS A 147 -4.76 4.64 18.97
N GLU A 148 -3.79 4.91 19.85
CA GLU A 148 -2.36 4.67 19.62
C GLU A 148 -2.02 3.20 19.30
N THR A 149 -2.86 2.26 19.74
CA THR A 149 -2.67 0.82 19.49
C THR A 149 -3.02 0.39 18.06
N PHE A 150 -3.73 1.23 17.29
CA PHE A 150 -4.22 0.92 15.94
C PHE A 150 -3.14 1.09 14.86
N THR A 151 -1.92 0.67 15.17
CA THR A 151 -0.74 0.89 14.33
C THR A 151 -0.83 0.20 12.95
N ASP A 152 -1.42 -0.99 12.87
CA ASP A 152 -1.53 -1.72 11.59
C ASP A 152 -2.53 -1.03 10.66
N LEU A 153 -3.69 -0.62 11.17
CA LEU A 153 -4.68 0.17 10.43
C LEU A 153 -4.15 1.55 10.05
N TRP A 154 -3.45 2.23 10.96
CA TRP A 154 -2.82 3.52 10.71
C TRP A 154 -1.87 3.46 9.52
N ASN A 155 -0.96 2.48 9.53
CA ASN A 155 0.00 2.29 8.46
C ASN A 155 -0.69 1.97 7.12
N PHE A 156 -1.67 1.06 7.14
CA PHE A 156 -2.43 0.69 5.95
C PHE A 156 -3.19 1.89 5.35
N CYS A 157 -3.93 2.63 6.17
CA CYS A 157 -4.70 3.79 5.72
C CYS A 157 -3.78 4.89 5.19
N LEU A 158 -2.66 5.19 5.87
CA LEU A 158 -1.71 6.19 5.40
C LEU A 158 -1.04 5.78 4.08
N GLU A 159 -0.63 4.52 3.95
CA GLU A 159 -0.07 3.99 2.71
C GLU A 159 -1.08 4.19 1.56
N LYS A 160 -2.34 3.80 1.76
CA LYS A 160 -3.38 3.95 0.73
C LYS A 160 -3.67 5.41 0.38
N ILE A 161 -3.74 6.30 1.38
CA ILE A 161 -3.94 7.74 1.13
C ILE A 161 -2.74 8.33 0.40
N CYS A 162 -1.52 7.91 0.69
CA CYS A 162 -0.34 8.44 -0.01
C CYS A 162 -0.22 7.91 -1.44
N GLU A 163 -0.61 6.65 -1.67
CA GLU A 163 -0.69 6.04 -3.00
C GLU A 163 -1.79 6.68 -3.86
N GLU A 164 -2.98 6.90 -3.29
CA GLU A 164 -4.14 7.46 -3.97
C GLU A 164 -4.77 8.61 -3.15
N PRO A 165 -4.18 9.81 -3.15
CA PRO A 165 -4.62 10.91 -2.29
C PRO A 165 -6.05 11.37 -2.52
N LYS A 166 -6.58 11.15 -3.73
CA LYS A 166 -7.96 11.53 -4.07
C LYS A 166 -9.01 10.84 -3.19
N ILE A 167 -8.72 9.65 -2.65
CA ILE A 167 -9.60 8.97 -1.68
C ILE A 167 -9.96 9.92 -0.53
N LEU A 168 -8.97 10.59 0.03
CA LEU A 168 -9.17 11.53 1.14
C LEU A 168 -9.49 12.95 0.64
N PHE A 169 -8.64 13.52 -0.21
CA PHE A 169 -8.69 14.94 -0.56
C PHE A 169 -9.92 15.31 -1.39
N SER A 170 -10.40 14.40 -2.25
CA SER A 170 -11.62 14.63 -3.03
C SER A 170 -12.90 14.33 -2.25
N SER A 171 -12.81 13.78 -1.03
CA SER A 171 -13.97 13.52 -0.17
C SER A 171 -14.66 14.82 0.22
N GLU A 172 -16.00 14.80 0.29
CA GLU A 172 -16.78 15.92 0.83
C GLU A 172 -16.43 16.19 2.30
N ASN A 173 -16.07 15.15 3.04
CA ASN A 173 -15.69 15.25 4.45
C ASN A 173 -14.25 15.76 4.66
N PHE A 174 -13.46 15.97 3.60
CA PHE A 174 -12.07 16.45 3.73
C PHE A 174 -11.99 17.76 4.50
N ILE A 175 -12.94 18.68 4.28
CA ILE A 175 -12.97 19.97 4.97
C ILE A 175 -13.10 19.84 6.49
N ASN A 176 -13.57 18.69 7.00
CA ASN A 176 -13.73 18.44 8.42
C ASN A 176 -12.47 17.82 9.08
N LEU A 177 -11.46 17.47 8.28
CA LEU A 177 -10.25 16.83 8.78
C LEU A 177 -9.54 17.72 9.80
N LYS A 178 -9.22 17.16 10.98
CA LYS A 178 -8.50 17.91 12.01
C LYS A 178 -7.12 18.38 11.55
N ALA A 179 -6.75 19.61 11.92
CA ALA A 179 -5.47 20.24 11.54
C ALA A 179 -4.22 19.37 11.78
N PRO A 180 -4.06 18.63 12.92
CA PRO A 180 -2.90 17.77 13.13
C PRO A 180 -2.78 16.64 12.11
N LEU A 181 -3.91 16.09 11.63
CA LEU A 181 -3.91 15.03 10.63
C LEU A 181 -3.51 15.56 9.26
N LEU A 182 -4.05 16.73 8.88
CA LEU A 182 -3.63 17.40 7.66
C LEU A 182 -2.13 17.72 7.70
N GLU A 183 -1.63 18.22 8.84
CA GLU A 183 -0.21 18.52 9.04
C GLU A 183 0.67 17.27 8.87
N LEU A 184 0.25 16.13 9.45
CA LEU A 184 0.95 14.85 9.30
C LEU A 184 1.02 14.41 7.84
N LEU A 185 -0.07 14.54 7.08
CA LEU A 185 -0.10 14.19 5.66
C LEU A 185 0.80 15.13 4.83
N LEU A 186 0.77 16.44 5.10
CA LEU A 186 1.60 17.42 4.42
C LEU A 186 3.09 17.35 4.81
N LYS A 187 3.46 16.64 5.87
CA LYS A 187 4.87 16.33 6.16
C LYS A 187 5.42 15.18 5.32
N ARG A 188 4.55 14.35 4.72
CA ARG A 188 4.99 13.16 4.01
C ARG A 188 5.57 13.50 2.64
N ASP A 189 6.75 12.95 2.36
CA ASP A 189 7.41 13.01 1.06
C ASP A 189 6.86 11.98 0.07
N ASP A 190 6.10 11.00 0.56
CA ASP A 190 5.51 9.94 -0.27
C ASP A 190 4.05 10.17 -0.65
N LEU A 191 3.50 11.36 -0.34
CA LEU A 191 2.17 11.78 -0.78
C LEU A 191 2.16 12.05 -2.30
N ILE A 192 1.49 11.21 -3.08
CA ILE A 192 1.50 11.27 -4.55
C ILE A 192 0.46 12.27 -5.08
N MET A 193 0.72 13.56 -4.91
CA MET A 193 -0.14 14.64 -5.43
C MET A 193 0.72 15.81 -5.94
N ASP A 194 0.25 16.49 -6.99
CA ASP A 194 0.92 17.68 -7.52
C ASP A 194 0.80 18.82 -6.51
N GLU A 195 1.87 19.60 -6.30
CA GLU A 195 1.91 20.54 -5.19
C GLU A 195 0.88 21.66 -5.30
N ILE A 196 0.51 22.03 -6.54
CA ILE A 196 -0.57 22.97 -6.77
C ILE A 196 -1.93 22.42 -6.31
N GLU A 197 -2.19 21.13 -6.50
CA GLU A 197 -3.43 20.50 -6.03
C GLU A 197 -3.47 20.48 -4.50
N ILE A 198 -2.32 20.20 -3.85
CA ILE A 198 -2.20 20.27 -2.39
C ILE A 198 -2.51 21.68 -1.86
N TRP A 199 -1.96 22.72 -2.51
CA TRP A 199 -2.25 24.11 -2.17
C TRP A 199 -3.73 24.45 -2.31
N GLU A 200 -4.37 24.08 -3.41
CA GLU A 200 -5.80 24.32 -3.65
C GLU A 200 -6.68 23.62 -2.60
N TYR A 201 -6.35 22.38 -2.22
CA TYR A 201 -7.07 21.67 -1.16
C TYR A 201 -6.85 22.29 0.21
N LEU A 202 -5.63 22.73 0.54
CA LEU A 202 -5.35 23.42 1.79
C LEU A 202 -6.17 24.71 1.91
N LEU A 203 -6.26 25.49 0.83
CA LEU A 203 -7.13 26.68 0.77
C LEU A 203 -8.61 26.31 0.96
N LYS A 204 -9.09 25.28 0.26
CA LYS A 204 -10.47 24.77 0.41
C LYS A 204 -10.77 24.41 1.87
N TRP A 205 -9.85 23.70 2.53
CA TRP A 205 -9.96 23.36 3.94
C TRP A 205 -9.96 24.62 4.83
N CYS A 206 -9.00 25.52 4.65
CA CYS A 206 -8.89 26.75 5.43
C CYS A 206 -10.16 27.61 5.36
N PHE A 207 -10.71 27.83 4.16
CA PHE A 207 -11.91 28.66 4.00
C PHE A 207 -13.16 28.01 4.57
N ALA A 208 -13.25 26.68 4.54
CA ALA A 208 -14.32 25.97 5.23
C ALA A 208 -14.21 26.13 6.75
N GLN A 209 -13.00 26.06 7.32
CA GLN A 209 -12.78 26.29 8.76
C GLN A 209 -13.15 27.71 9.20
N GLN A 210 -12.87 28.71 8.36
CA GLN A 210 -13.20 30.11 8.67
C GLN A 210 -14.63 30.51 8.27
N ASN A 211 -15.41 29.63 7.64
CA ASN A 211 -16.72 29.96 7.03
C ASN A 211 -16.65 31.16 6.07
N MET A 212 -15.60 31.20 5.23
CA MET A 212 -15.31 32.33 4.34
C MET A 212 -15.43 31.94 2.86
N GLN A 213 -15.73 32.94 2.02
CA GLN A 213 -15.65 32.77 0.57
C GLN A 213 -14.21 32.94 0.08
N ASN A 214 -13.84 32.13 -0.91
CA ASN A 214 -12.56 32.23 -1.59
C ASN A 214 -12.58 33.37 -2.63
N ASP A 215 -12.45 34.60 -2.17
CA ASP A 215 -12.35 35.80 -3.01
C ASP A 215 -11.39 36.82 -2.40
N PRO A 216 -10.08 36.76 -2.76
CA PRO A 216 -9.06 37.66 -2.23
C PRO A 216 -9.38 39.16 -2.41
N THR A 217 -10.17 39.52 -3.41
CA THR A 217 -10.50 40.93 -3.70
C THR A 217 -11.49 41.54 -2.71
N LYS A 218 -12.17 40.71 -1.91
CA LYS A 218 -13.18 41.14 -0.94
C LYS A 218 -12.72 41.09 0.51
N TRP A 219 -11.53 40.56 0.78
CA TRP A 219 -11.04 40.40 2.15
C TRP A 219 -10.65 41.74 2.78
N ASN A 220 -11.06 41.94 4.02
CA ASN A 220 -10.57 43.05 4.85
C ASN A 220 -9.31 42.63 5.63
N LYS A 221 -8.76 43.53 6.45
CA LYS A 221 -7.55 43.24 7.25
C LYS A 221 -7.76 42.12 8.28
N ASP A 222 -8.93 42.05 8.90
CA ASP A 222 -9.22 41.02 9.91
C ASP A 222 -9.41 39.63 9.27
N ASP A 223 -9.97 39.59 8.06
CA ASP A 223 -10.04 38.40 7.21
C ASP A 223 -8.65 37.84 6.91
N ILE A 224 -7.74 38.71 6.45
CA ILE A 224 -6.34 38.36 6.16
C ILE A 224 -5.66 37.75 7.39
N ILE A 225 -5.72 38.43 8.55
CA ILE A 225 -5.09 37.96 9.79
C ILE A 225 -5.62 36.58 10.21
N ARG A 226 -6.93 36.33 10.04
CA ARG A 226 -7.54 35.03 10.38
C ARG A 226 -7.01 33.91 9.48
N ILE A 227 -6.94 34.16 8.17
CA ILE A 227 -6.45 33.19 7.18
C ILE A 227 -4.96 32.92 7.40
N GLU A 228 -4.15 33.97 7.59
CA GLU A 228 -2.71 33.85 7.87
C GLU A 228 -2.47 32.96 9.09
N ARG A 229 -3.19 33.19 10.19
CA ARG A 229 -3.04 32.41 11.42
C ARG A 229 -3.40 30.94 11.21
N GLU A 230 -4.43 30.65 10.42
CA GLU A 230 -4.86 29.28 10.14
C GLU A 230 -3.85 28.54 9.25
N LEU A 231 -3.33 29.23 8.22
CA LEU A 231 -2.37 28.65 7.28
C LEU A 231 -0.94 28.58 7.81
N TYR A 232 -0.58 29.40 8.81
CA TYR A 232 0.80 29.59 9.30
C TYR A 232 1.57 28.28 9.51
N ARG A 233 0.93 27.27 10.14
CA ARG A 233 1.56 25.96 10.41
C ARG A 233 1.78 25.09 9.17
N PHE A 234 1.04 25.37 8.09
CA PHE A 234 1.02 24.57 6.87
C PHE A 234 1.87 25.18 5.76
N ILE A 235 2.06 26.51 5.72
CA ILE A 235 2.89 27.19 4.71
C ILE A 235 4.28 26.54 4.57
N PRO A 236 5.02 26.23 5.65
CA PRO A 236 6.34 25.60 5.53
C PRO A 236 6.31 24.16 4.99
N LEU A 237 5.14 23.52 4.95
CA LEU A 237 4.95 22.15 4.48
C LEU A 237 4.60 22.09 2.99
N ILE A 238 4.34 23.23 2.35
CA ILE A 238 4.08 23.33 0.92
C ILE A 238 5.41 23.54 0.19
N ARG A 239 5.69 22.68 -0.79
CA ARG A 239 6.90 22.74 -1.63
C ARG A 239 6.68 23.73 -2.77
N PHE A 240 6.49 25.01 -2.47
CA PHE A 240 6.13 26.04 -3.46
C PHE A 240 7.05 26.08 -4.69
N TYR A 241 8.33 25.75 -4.53
CA TYR A 241 9.32 25.67 -5.62
C TYR A 241 9.04 24.54 -6.63
N ASP A 242 8.21 23.56 -6.26
CA ASP A 242 7.72 22.51 -7.15
C ASP A 242 6.48 22.95 -7.94
N ILE A 243 5.92 24.14 -7.71
CA ILE A 243 4.77 24.66 -8.46
C ILE A 243 5.27 25.28 -9.77
N GLU A 244 4.57 25.01 -10.88
CA GLU A 244 4.93 25.56 -12.19
C GLU A 244 4.71 27.09 -12.23
N PRO A 245 5.54 27.88 -12.96
CA PRO A 245 5.45 29.34 -12.96
C PRO A 245 4.06 29.90 -13.28
N THR A 246 3.35 29.28 -14.23
CA THR A 246 1.98 29.66 -14.60
C THR A 246 1.01 29.47 -13.43
N ASP A 247 1.06 28.32 -12.77
CA ASP A 247 0.21 28.03 -11.62
C ASP A 247 0.58 28.91 -10.42
N PHE A 248 1.87 29.15 -10.19
CA PHE A 248 2.31 30.11 -9.18
C PHE A 248 1.66 31.47 -9.40
N PHE A 249 1.75 32.04 -10.61
CA PHE A 249 1.22 33.37 -10.87
C PHE A 249 -0.30 33.45 -10.71
N TYR A 250 -1.06 32.50 -11.26
CA TYR A 250 -2.52 32.59 -11.27
C TYR A 250 -3.19 32.04 -10.00
N LYS A 251 -2.55 31.12 -9.28
CA LYS A 251 -3.19 30.37 -8.19
C LYS A 251 -2.49 30.48 -6.83
N VAL A 252 -1.26 30.97 -6.78
CA VAL A 252 -0.53 31.21 -5.51
C VAL A 252 -0.38 32.70 -5.28
N TYR A 253 0.16 33.44 -6.24
CA TYR A 253 0.47 34.86 -6.10
C TYR A 253 -0.77 35.75 -5.93
N CYS A 254 -1.94 35.31 -6.38
CA CYS A 254 -3.22 35.97 -6.08
C CYS A 254 -3.57 35.99 -4.58
N TYR A 255 -2.89 35.16 -3.77
CA TYR A 255 -2.98 35.08 -2.32
C TYR A 255 -1.76 35.69 -1.61
N LYS A 256 -0.95 36.51 -2.28
CA LYS A 256 0.28 37.11 -1.70
C LYS A 256 0.07 37.85 -0.38
N ASP A 257 -1.14 38.38 -0.14
CA ASP A 257 -1.44 39.16 1.07
C ASP A 257 -1.62 38.29 2.32
N ILE A 258 -1.79 36.96 2.17
CA ILE A 258 -1.88 35.99 3.28
C ILE A 258 -0.61 35.10 3.39
N LEU A 259 0.41 35.38 2.58
CA LEU A 259 1.66 34.65 2.52
C LEU A 259 2.81 35.51 3.07
N PRO A 260 3.83 34.92 3.72
CA PRO A 260 4.98 35.66 4.19
C PRO A 260 5.64 36.45 3.06
N GLN A 261 5.93 37.73 3.28
CA GLN A 261 6.49 38.62 2.24
C GLN A 261 7.84 38.11 1.70
N ASP A 262 8.71 37.62 2.58
CA ASP A 262 10.00 37.05 2.20
C ASP A 262 9.83 35.83 1.28
N LEU A 263 8.85 34.96 1.58
CA LEU A 263 8.54 33.80 0.74
C LEU A 263 8.07 34.23 -0.66
N ILE A 264 7.18 35.23 -0.74
CA ILE A 264 6.71 35.74 -2.04
C ILE A 264 7.86 36.34 -2.84
N HIS A 265 8.76 37.08 -2.19
CA HIS A 265 9.94 37.66 -2.85
C HIS A 265 10.86 36.57 -3.41
N ASP A 266 11.18 35.55 -2.59
CA ASP A 266 12.04 34.44 -3.01
C ASP A 266 11.41 33.64 -4.16
N LEU A 267 10.10 33.38 -4.12
CA LEU A 267 9.40 32.65 -5.18
C LEU A 267 9.32 33.45 -6.49
N LEU A 268 9.10 34.77 -6.40
CA LEU A 268 9.14 35.65 -7.58
C LEU A 268 10.53 35.63 -8.23
N GLU A 269 11.58 35.77 -7.42
CA GLU A 269 12.95 35.71 -7.90
C GLU A 269 13.26 34.36 -8.55
N TYR A 270 12.86 33.25 -7.91
CA TYR A 270 13.04 31.90 -8.44
C TYR A 270 12.36 31.66 -9.79
N HIS A 271 11.12 32.16 -9.98
CA HIS A 271 10.37 31.94 -11.22
C HIS A 271 10.73 32.92 -12.34
N ILE A 272 11.26 34.11 -12.02
CA ILE A 272 11.56 35.16 -13.01
C ILE A 272 13.02 35.10 -13.48
N VAL A 273 13.95 34.82 -12.57
CA VAL A 273 15.38 34.88 -12.89
C VAL A 273 15.88 33.48 -13.27
N PRO A 274 16.47 33.32 -14.46
CA PRO A 274 17.04 32.04 -14.88
C PRO A 274 18.15 31.56 -13.95
N ASP A 275 18.30 30.23 -13.81
CA ASP A 275 19.39 29.55 -13.11
C ASP A 275 19.56 29.86 -11.61
N ILE A 276 18.56 30.50 -10.99
CA ILE A 276 18.55 30.68 -9.53
C ILE A 276 18.26 29.35 -8.83
N LYS A 277 19.11 29.03 -7.86
CA LYS A 277 18.87 27.95 -6.91
C LYS A 277 18.08 28.47 -5.72
N SER A 278 17.21 27.63 -5.17
CA SER A 278 16.45 27.99 -3.96
C SER A 278 17.40 28.32 -2.80
N LYS A 279 17.03 29.32 -2.01
CA LYS A 279 17.86 29.85 -0.91
C LYS A 279 17.65 29.10 0.42
N VAL A 280 16.74 28.11 0.46
CA VAL A 280 16.16 27.54 1.68
C VAL A 280 16.42 26.04 1.78
N ASN A 281 16.55 25.51 3.00
CA ASN A 281 16.46 24.07 3.28
C ASN A 281 15.05 23.58 2.99
N LEU A 282 14.79 23.24 1.73
CA LEU A 282 13.47 22.80 1.27
C LEU A 282 13.19 21.35 1.70
N PRO A 283 11.92 21.03 2.01
CA PRO A 283 11.48 19.63 2.06
C PRO A 283 11.79 18.94 0.72
N PRO A 284 12.10 17.63 0.72
CA PRO A 284 12.28 16.87 -0.51
C PRO A 284 11.08 17.02 -1.44
N SER A 285 11.35 17.22 -2.73
CA SER A 285 10.30 17.32 -3.75
C SER A 285 9.41 16.07 -3.77
N ARG A 286 8.10 16.27 -3.90
CA ARG A 286 7.13 15.18 -4.14
C ARG A 286 6.98 14.83 -5.62
N LYS A 287 7.60 15.62 -6.52
CA LYS A 287 7.62 15.29 -7.94
C LYS A 287 8.33 13.95 -8.15
N PRO A 288 7.80 13.06 -9.00
CA PRO A 288 8.51 11.84 -9.34
C PRO A 288 9.87 12.17 -9.98
N ASN A 289 10.90 11.44 -9.57
CA ASN A 289 12.23 11.51 -10.19
C ASN A 289 12.19 10.84 -11.57
N LEU A 290 11.63 11.55 -12.54
CA LEU A 290 11.60 11.10 -13.93
C LEU A 290 12.96 11.37 -14.57
N LYS A 291 13.50 10.36 -15.26
CA LYS A 291 14.74 10.52 -16.04
C LYS A 291 14.59 11.55 -17.17
N TYR A 292 13.37 11.66 -17.70
CA TYR A 292 13.00 12.64 -18.72
C TYR A 292 11.90 13.54 -18.18
N PRO A 293 11.97 14.87 -18.38
CA PRO A 293 10.85 15.75 -18.10
C PRO A 293 9.62 15.25 -18.87
N LEU A 294 8.48 15.14 -18.18
CA LEU A 294 7.23 14.80 -18.85
C LEU A 294 6.70 16.06 -19.53
N ASP A 295 7.22 16.33 -20.72
CA ASP A 295 6.67 17.33 -21.62
C ASP A 295 5.46 16.69 -22.32
N SER A 296 4.27 16.79 -21.72
CA SER A 296 3.02 16.28 -22.29
C SER A 296 1.88 17.27 -22.06
N THR A 297 1.00 17.43 -23.05
CA THR A 297 -0.26 18.18 -22.91
C THR A 297 -1.45 17.26 -22.65
N LEU A 298 -1.32 15.96 -22.93
CA LEU A 298 -2.39 14.96 -22.82
C LEU A 298 -2.36 14.19 -21.50
N ILE A 299 -1.18 14.00 -20.91
CA ILE A 299 -1.00 13.18 -19.71
C ILE A 299 -0.19 13.91 -18.63
N LYS A 300 -0.46 13.55 -17.38
CA LYS A 300 0.29 13.98 -16.20
C LYS A 300 1.15 12.83 -15.66
N SER A 301 2.08 13.15 -14.78
CA SER A 301 3.05 12.19 -14.22
C SER A 301 2.41 11.10 -13.35
N ASN A 302 1.19 11.29 -12.85
CA ASN A 302 0.40 10.25 -12.18
C ASN A 302 -0.15 9.19 -13.16
N HIS A 303 -0.17 9.43 -14.47
CA HIS A 303 -0.64 8.45 -15.44
C HIS A 303 0.43 7.40 -15.77
N LEU A 304 1.71 7.72 -15.58
CA LEU A 304 2.83 6.85 -15.98
C LEU A 304 2.84 5.49 -15.26
N PRO A 305 2.60 5.38 -13.94
CA PRO A 305 2.55 4.08 -13.27
C PRO A 305 1.39 3.20 -13.74
N LEU A 306 0.27 3.82 -14.13
CA LEU A 306 -0.86 3.11 -14.72
C LEU A 306 -0.47 2.51 -16.08
N PHE A 307 0.21 3.28 -16.94
CA PHE A 307 0.71 2.79 -18.21
C PHE A 307 1.72 1.66 -18.05
N ALA A 308 2.63 1.77 -17.08
CA ALA A 308 3.55 0.69 -16.74
C ALA A 308 2.83 -0.59 -16.31
N SER A 309 1.75 -0.45 -15.54
CA SER A 309 0.94 -1.58 -15.09
C SER A 309 0.24 -2.26 -16.27
N TRP A 310 -0.23 -1.48 -17.23
CA TRP A 310 -0.82 -2.00 -18.47
C TRP A 310 0.21 -2.70 -19.35
N ILE A 311 1.40 -2.13 -19.52
CA ILE A 311 2.50 -2.75 -20.30
C ILE A 311 2.79 -4.16 -19.76
N ASP A 312 2.90 -4.30 -18.44
CA ASP A 312 3.16 -5.57 -17.76
C ASP A 312 1.91 -6.45 -17.54
N LYS A 313 0.75 -6.03 -18.02
CA LYS A 313 -0.53 -6.75 -17.86
C LYS A 313 -0.89 -7.07 -16.40
N LYS A 314 -0.63 -6.12 -15.51
CA LYS A 314 -1.04 -6.26 -14.11
C LYS A 314 -2.52 -5.91 -13.96
N ASP A 315 -3.34 -6.94 -13.77
CA ASP A 315 -4.79 -6.80 -13.67
C ASP A 315 -5.30 -6.42 -12.26
N THR A 316 -4.54 -6.73 -11.20
CA THR A 316 -4.97 -6.56 -9.78
C THR A 316 -4.02 -5.72 -8.92
N SER A 317 -2.83 -5.38 -9.42
CA SER A 317 -1.85 -4.56 -8.71
C SER A 317 -1.29 -3.51 -9.66
N HIS A 318 -1.11 -2.28 -9.20
CA HIS A 318 -0.55 -1.22 -10.02
C HIS A 318 0.86 -0.86 -9.54
N TYR A 319 1.73 -0.51 -10.47
CA TYR A 319 2.90 0.28 -10.12
C TYR A 319 2.45 1.62 -9.56
N ASN A 320 3.24 2.15 -8.65
CA ASN A 320 3.13 3.51 -8.13
C ASN A 320 4.28 4.36 -8.70
N ARG A 321 4.28 5.67 -8.41
CA ARG A 321 5.31 6.59 -8.92
C ARG A 321 6.74 6.22 -8.48
N LYS A 322 6.92 5.44 -7.41
CA LYS A 322 8.24 5.08 -6.85
C LYS A 322 8.83 3.79 -7.44
N ASN A 323 8.00 2.88 -7.93
CA ASN A 323 8.42 1.57 -8.42
C ASN A 323 8.09 1.38 -9.91
N ASN A 324 7.91 2.47 -10.66
CA ASN A 324 7.63 2.43 -12.09
C ASN A 324 8.87 1.89 -12.84
N PRO A 325 8.75 0.74 -13.54
CA PRO A 325 9.87 0.13 -14.23
C PRO A 325 10.24 0.83 -15.54
N TYR A 326 9.45 1.80 -16.01
CA TYR A 326 9.64 2.42 -17.31
C TYR A 326 9.82 3.93 -17.23
N ASP A 327 10.74 4.43 -18.04
CA ASP A 327 10.86 5.84 -18.39
C ASP A 327 10.10 6.11 -19.69
N PHE A 328 9.32 7.19 -19.70
CA PHE A 328 8.52 7.63 -20.85
C PHE A 328 9.15 8.88 -21.44
N LYS A 329 9.67 8.78 -22.67
CA LYS A 329 10.28 9.91 -23.38
C LYS A 329 9.36 10.33 -24.52
N LEU A 330 8.87 11.57 -24.52
CA LEU A 330 8.09 12.09 -25.64
C LEU A 330 8.97 12.09 -26.91
N LEU A 331 8.46 11.49 -27.98
CA LEU A 331 9.09 11.48 -29.31
C LEU A 331 8.39 12.43 -30.28
N TYR A 332 7.07 12.54 -30.16
CA TYR A 332 6.25 13.24 -31.12
C TYR A 332 4.99 13.79 -30.47
N ARG A 333 4.64 15.04 -30.76
CA ARG A 333 3.37 15.67 -30.39
C ARG A 333 2.79 16.36 -31.61
N SER A 334 1.58 15.97 -32.02
CA SER A 334 1.02 16.44 -33.29
C SER A 334 0.76 17.96 -33.32
N SER A 335 0.46 18.57 -32.17
CA SER A 335 0.30 20.03 -32.05
C SER A 335 1.62 20.82 -32.18
N GLN A 336 2.77 20.18 -31.95
CA GLN A 336 4.09 20.81 -32.02
C GLN A 336 4.84 20.44 -33.30
N ASP A 337 4.81 19.16 -33.68
CA ASP A 337 5.59 18.60 -34.79
C ASP A 337 4.80 18.54 -36.10
N GLY A 338 3.51 18.87 -36.07
CA GLY A 338 2.60 18.79 -37.21
C GLY A 338 1.86 17.46 -37.31
N ILE A 339 1.07 17.28 -38.37
CA ILE A 339 0.27 16.05 -38.60
C ILE A 339 0.70 15.37 -39.91
N ASP A 340 1.87 15.72 -40.45
CA ASP A 340 2.34 15.15 -41.71
C ASP A 340 3.14 13.85 -41.50
N THR A 341 3.06 12.97 -42.50
CA THR A 341 3.66 11.63 -42.49
C THR A 341 5.19 11.68 -42.37
N ASN A 342 5.85 12.69 -42.97
CA ASN A 342 7.31 12.77 -42.96
C ASN A 342 7.83 13.09 -41.57
N SER A 343 7.19 14.03 -40.86
CA SER A 343 7.53 14.37 -39.49
C SER A 343 7.31 13.21 -38.54
N PHE A 344 6.23 12.43 -38.70
CA PHE A 344 5.99 11.24 -37.90
C PHE A 344 7.09 10.20 -38.09
N HIS A 345 7.37 9.80 -39.34
CA HIS A 345 8.41 8.79 -39.65
C HIS A 345 9.79 9.21 -39.14
N LYS A 346 10.17 10.48 -39.35
CA LYS A 346 11.44 11.03 -38.87
C LYS A 346 11.64 10.86 -37.35
N ASN A 347 10.58 11.02 -36.57
CA ASN A 347 10.65 11.02 -35.11
C ASN A 347 10.37 9.65 -34.48
N CYS A 348 9.49 8.84 -35.08
CA CYS A 348 8.95 7.62 -34.48
C CYS A 348 9.54 6.32 -35.04
N ASP A 349 10.08 6.32 -36.27
CA ASP A 349 10.64 5.10 -36.86
C ASP A 349 11.88 4.63 -36.08
N ASP A 350 12.01 3.31 -35.95
CA ASP A 350 13.13 2.62 -35.31
C ASP A 350 13.43 3.06 -33.86
N LYS A 351 12.43 3.54 -33.12
CA LYS A 351 12.58 3.95 -31.71
C LYS A 351 12.32 2.83 -30.69
N GLY A 352 12.02 1.62 -31.13
CA GLY A 352 11.73 0.49 -30.24
C GLY A 352 10.31 0.55 -29.68
N ALA A 353 10.13 0.16 -28.41
CA ALA A 353 8.81 0.14 -27.78
C ALA A 353 8.24 1.55 -27.60
N THR A 354 6.99 1.75 -28.00
CA THR A 354 6.31 3.05 -27.91
C THR A 354 4.87 2.90 -27.41
N ILE A 355 4.36 3.93 -26.73
CA ILE A 355 2.94 4.11 -26.44
C ILE A 355 2.42 5.33 -27.23
N TRP A 356 1.21 5.20 -27.77
CA TRP A 356 0.53 6.28 -28.47
C TRP A 356 -0.75 6.66 -27.73
N ILE A 357 -0.97 7.96 -27.56
CA ILE A 357 -2.09 8.52 -26.79
C ILE A 357 -2.72 9.62 -27.62
N ALA A 358 -4.05 9.62 -27.75
CA ALA A 358 -4.76 10.65 -28.51
C ALA A 358 -6.01 11.15 -27.80
N LYS A 359 -6.30 12.45 -27.94
CA LYS A 359 -7.52 13.06 -27.42
C LYS A 359 -8.59 13.15 -28.49
N ILE A 360 -9.77 12.61 -28.22
CA ILE A 360 -10.91 12.74 -29.13
C ILE A 360 -11.41 14.19 -29.07
N LYS A 361 -11.57 14.81 -30.25
CA LYS A 361 -12.07 16.18 -30.37
C LYS A 361 -13.46 16.32 -29.74
N ASN A 362 -13.64 17.38 -28.94
CA ASN A 362 -14.87 17.66 -28.19
C ASN A 362 -15.24 16.58 -27.15
N SER A 363 -14.24 15.84 -26.63
CA SER A 363 -14.43 14.86 -25.57
C SER A 363 -13.30 14.95 -24.54
N THR A 364 -13.57 14.51 -23.32
CA THR A 364 -12.54 14.29 -22.29
C THR A 364 -11.87 12.92 -22.43
N GLN A 365 -12.33 12.10 -23.39
CA GLN A 365 -11.83 10.75 -23.61
C GLN A 365 -10.49 10.75 -24.34
N LEU A 366 -9.54 9.97 -23.79
CA LEU A 366 -8.30 9.60 -24.45
C LEU A 366 -8.44 8.20 -25.09
N ILE A 367 -7.91 8.05 -26.30
CA ILE A 367 -7.72 6.77 -27.00
C ILE A 367 -6.37 6.22 -26.59
N GLY A 368 -6.37 4.95 -26.18
CA GLY A 368 -5.33 4.36 -25.33
C GLY A 368 -5.84 4.12 -23.89
N GLY A 369 -7.01 4.67 -23.54
CA GLY A 369 -7.73 4.44 -22.29
C GLY A 369 -8.35 5.73 -21.77
N ASN A 370 -9.62 5.71 -21.38
CA ASN A 370 -10.14 6.74 -20.48
C ASN A 370 -9.56 6.47 -19.09
N ILE A 371 -8.68 7.34 -18.58
CA ILE A 371 -7.95 7.11 -17.33
C ILE A 371 -8.88 6.93 -16.12
N SER A 372 -10.11 7.46 -16.19
CA SER A 372 -11.12 7.29 -15.12
C SER A 372 -12.08 6.11 -15.32
N THR A 373 -12.10 5.43 -16.47
CA THR A 373 -13.02 4.30 -16.76
C THR A 373 -12.33 3.17 -17.54
N SER A 374 -11.01 3.04 -17.43
CA SER A 374 -10.12 2.44 -18.43
C SER A 374 -10.49 1.02 -18.82
N LYS A 375 -10.94 0.85 -20.07
CA LYS A 375 -10.94 -0.43 -20.79
C LYS A 375 -9.65 -0.51 -21.59
N VAL A 376 -8.79 -1.46 -21.25
CA VAL A 376 -7.49 -1.68 -21.91
C VAL A 376 -7.60 -2.84 -22.88
N SER A 377 -6.84 -2.76 -23.98
CA SER A 377 -6.79 -3.79 -25.01
C SER A 377 -5.38 -3.93 -25.52
N TYR A 378 -4.98 -5.17 -25.82
CA TYR A 378 -3.62 -5.50 -26.27
C TYR A 378 -3.62 -5.85 -27.75
N VAL A 379 -2.60 -5.37 -28.46
CA VAL A 379 -2.35 -5.75 -29.85
C VAL A 379 -1.89 -7.21 -29.90
N LYS A 380 -2.50 -8.04 -30.76
CA LYS A 380 -2.10 -9.44 -30.91
C LYS A 380 -0.89 -9.62 -31.84
N LYS A 381 -0.67 -8.71 -32.78
CA LYS A 381 0.46 -8.68 -33.73
C LYS A 381 1.25 -7.37 -33.63
N GLN A 382 2.48 -7.45 -33.13
CA GLN A 382 3.31 -6.27 -32.81
C GLN A 382 3.60 -5.38 -34.03
N ASP A 383 3.78 -5.97 -35.21
CA ASP A 383 4.00 -5.26 -36.48
C ASP A 383 2.78 -4.44 -36.95
N ARG A 384 1.64 -4.57 -36.26
CA ARG A 384 0.40 -3.82 -36.53
C ARG A 384 0.01 -2.86 -35.40
N ALA A 385 0.88 -2.66 -34.40
CA ALA A 385 0.56 -1.88 -33.21
C ALA A 385 0.54 -0.37 -33.47
N VAL A 386 1.62 0.18 -34.03
CA VAL A 386 1.75 1.57 -34.47
C VAL A 386 2.54 1.56 -35.77
N LEU A 387 1.96 2.10 -36.83
CA LEU A 387 2.61 2.22 -38.13
C LEU A 387 2.14 3.50 -38.81
N CYS A 388 2.93 4.05 -39.72
CA CYS A 388 2.52 5.18 -40.55
C CYS A 388 2.68 4.78 -42.02
N GLN A 389 1.68 5.06 -42.85
CA GLN A 389 1.75 4.79 -44.28
C GLN A 389 1.70 6.10 -45.06
N TYR A 390 2.49 6.18 -46.13
CA TYR A 390 2.55 7.34 -47.02
C TYR A 390 1.17 7.84 -47.49
N ASN A 391 0.20 6.93 -47.69
CA ASN A 391 -1.12 7.24 -48.24
C ASN A 391 -2.24 7.41 -47.20
N TYR A 392 -2.04 6.97 -45.95
CA TYR A 392 -3.10 6.87 -44.94
C TYR A 392 -2.66 7.35 -43.54
N GLY A 393 -1.55 8.08 -43.44
CA GLY A 393 -1.07 8.65 -42.17
C GLY A 393 -0.81 7.59 -41.10
N PRO A 394 -0.83 7.98 -39.81
CA PRO A 394 -0.67 7.07 -38.70
C PRO A 394 -1.82 6.06 -38.60
N THR A 395 -1.49 4.84 -38.19
CA THR A 395 -2.40 3.71 -37.99
C THR A 395 -2.03 3.00 -36.69
N MET A 396 -3.02 2.71 -35.85
CA MET A 396 -2.84 2.03 -34.57
C MET A 396 -3.81 0.87 -34.46
N GLY A 397 -3.38 -0.32 -34.88
CA GLY A 397 -4.25 -1.48 -34.99
C GLY A 397 -5.43 -1.22 -35.94
N ASN A 398 -6.65 -1.13 -35.39
CA ASN A 398 -7.89 -0.91 -36.16
C ASN A 398 -8.20 0.58 -36.40
N ILE A 399 -7.34 1.47 -35.90
CA ILE A 399 -7.52 2.90 -35.96
C ILE A 399 -6.69 3.46 -37.12
N TYR A 400 -7.32 4.10 -38.09
CA TYR A 400 -6.68 4.62 -39.31
C TYR A 400 -6.90 6.12 -39.46
N CYS A 401 -5.86 6.87 -39.86
CA CYS A 401 -5.94 8.31 -40.09
C CYS A 401 -6.03 8.67 -41.59
N HIS A 402 -7.24 8.70 -42.14
CA HIS A 402 -7.42 9.11 -43.54
C HIS A 402 -7.09 10.60 -43.75
N ASN A 403 -6.25 10.89 -44.74
CA ASN A 403 -5.84 12.23 -45.16
C ASN A 403 -5.32 13.10 -43.99
N ASN A 404 -4.66 12.48 -43.00
CA ASN A 404 -4.09 13.14 -41.81
C ASN A 404 -5.11 13.90 -40.92
N ILE A 405 -6.41 13.66 -41.09
CA ILE A 405 -7.46 14.44 -40.38
C ILE A 405 -8.59 13.56 -39.84
N ASN A 406 -9.06 12.59 -40.64
CA ASN A 406 -10.26 11.81 -40.31
C ASN A 406 -9.88 10.43 -39.81
N TRP A 407 -10.30 10.10 -38.59
CA TRP A 407 -9.96 8.83 -37.97
C TRP A 407 -11.11 7.85 -38.05
N SER A 408 -10.82 6.60 -38.40
CA SER A 408 -11.79 5.51 -38.44
C SER A 408 -11.31 4.34 -37.59
N ASN A 409 -12.25 3.66 -36.92
CA ASN A 409 -12.04 2.43 -36.18
C ASN A 409 -12.83 1.31 -36.86
N GLU A 410 -12.21 0.62 -37.81
CA GLU A 410 -12.84 -0.46 -38.58
C GLU A 410 -12.08 -1.77 -38.36
N ASP A 411 -12.75 -2.77 -37.79
CA ASP A 411 -12.26 -4.14 -37.77
C ASP A 411 -12.45 -4.76 -39.15
N ARG A 412 -11.34 -4.98 -39.87
CA ARG A 412 -11.36 -5.60 -41.21
C ARG A 412 -11.46 -7.13 -41.16
N GLY A 413 -11.78 -7.72 -40.01
CA GLY A 413 -12.18 -9.13 -39.91
C GLY A 413 -11.02 -10.12 -39.81
N TYR A 414 -9.81 -9.67 -39.46
CA TYR A 414 -8.66 -10.56 -39.28
C TYR A 414 -8.54 -11.13 -37.86
N GLY A 415 -9.33 -10.67 -36.87
CA GLY A 415 -9.28 -11.18 -35.49
C GLY A 415 -7.95 -10.95 -34.76
N GLU A 416 -7.05 -10.16 -35.34
CA GLU A 416 -5.63 -10.01 -35.01
C GLU A 416 -5.28 -8.67 -34.32
N VAL A 417 -6.28 -7.87 -33.94
CA VAL A 417 -6.11 -6.44 -33.59
C VAL A 417 -6.98 -6.05 -32.37
N TYR A 418 -6.83 -4.83 -31.82
CA TYR A 418 -7.48 -4.36 -30.57
C TYR A 418 -8.97 -4.76 -30.48
N PRO A 419 -9.42 -5.50 -29.44
CA PRO A 419 -10.84 -5.68 -29.14
C PRO A 419 -11.65 -4.37 -29.06
N SER A 420 -12.95 -4.46 -29.35
CA SER A 420 -13.88 -3.32 -29.29
C SER A 420 -13.98 -2.75 -27.87
N ILE A 421 -13.17 -1.72 -27.59
CA ILE A 421 -13.15 -1.00 -26.31
C ILE A 421 -14.06 0.24 -26.29
N GLY A 422 -15.04 0.31 -27.20
CA GLY A 422 -16.01 1.41 -27.27
C GLY A 422 -15.50 2.68 -27.97
N ILE A 423 -14.47 2.58 -28.81
CA ILE A 423 -14.01 3.69 -29.66
C ILE A 423 -15.03 3.88 -30.80
N PRO A 424 -15.52 5.11 -31.06
CA PRO A 424 -16.43 5.39 -32.16
C PRO A 424 -15.89 4.92 -33.51
N LYS A 425 -16.78 4.48 -34.40
CA LYS A 425 -16.39 4.04 -35.75
C LYS A 425 -15.68 5.14 -36.54
N ASN A 426 -16.12 6.39 -36.42
CA ASN A 426 -15.49 7.56 -37.02
C ASN A 426 -15.35 8.65 -35.98
N PHE A 427 -14.18 9.27 -35.90
CA PHE A 427 -13.90 10.35 -34.95
C PHE A 427 -12.84 11.31 -35.48
N LYS A 428 -12.63 12.41 -34.77
CA LYS A 428 -11.54 13.34 -35.02
C LYS A 428 -10.66 13.41 -33.78
N VAL A 429 -9.37 13.52 -33.99
CA VAL A 429 -8.38 13.71 -32.92
C VAL A 429 -8.07 15.21 -32.82
N GLU A 430 -8.02 15.71 -31.60
CA GLU A 430 -7.60 17.09 -31.31
C GLU A 430 -6.08 17.19 -31.25
N ASP A 431 -5.43 16.26 -30.56
CA ASP A 431 -3.97 16.11 -30.49
C ASP A 431 -3.62 14.65 -30.18
N TYR A 432 -2.43 14.21 -30.57
CA TYR A 432 -1.87 12.92 -30.19
C TYR A 432 -0.36 13.00 -29.91
N GLU A 433 0.08 12.12 -29.02
CA GLU A 433 1.45 12.03 -28.55
C GLU A 433 1.98 10.59 -28.67
N VAL A 434 3.27 10.46 -29.02
CA VAL A 434 4.00 9.18 -29.03
C VAL A 434 5.12 9.26 -28.01
N PHE A 435 5.16 8.31 -27.08
CA PHE A 435 6.25 8.19 -26.11
C PHE A 435 7.06 6.92 -26.38
N GLN A 436 8.37 7.05 -26.37
CA GLN A 436 9.30 5.92 -26.27
C GLN A 436 9.26 5.37 -24.85
N ILE A 437 9.17 4.04 -24.75
CA ILE A 437 9.25 3.30 -23.50
C ILE A 437 10.68 2.77 -23.38
N ASN A 438 11.36 3.15 -22.30
CA ASN A 438 12.66 2.60 -21.95
C ASN A 438 12.56 1.93 -20.59
N GLU A 439 13.17 0.76 -20.42
CA GLU A 439 13.36 0.21 -19.08
C GLU A 439 14.18 1.20 -18.24
N SER A 440 13.63 1.59 -17.10
CA SER A 440 14.25 2.60 -16.26
C SER A 440 15.47 1.98 -15.57
N ALA A 441 16.67 2.51 -15.88
CA ALA A 441 17.88 2.17 -15.15
C ALA A 441 17.81 2.59 -13.66
N ASN A 442 16.83 3.44 -13.31
CA ASN A 442 16.51 3.84 -11.95
C ASN A 442 15.56 2.89 -11.22
N VAL A 443 15.19 1.74 -11.82
CA VAL A 443 14.75 0.61 -11.00
C VAL A 443 15.97 0.18 -10.19
N GLN A 444 16.13 0.80 -9.02
CA GLN A 444 16.80 0.11 -7.93
C GLN A 444 16.08 -1.22 -7.84
N LEU A 445 16.75 -2.30 -8.22
CA LEU A 445 16.19 -3.64 -8.16
C LEU A 445 15.98 -3.95 -6.67
N ILE A 446 14.85 -3.47 -6.15
CA ILE A 446 14.44 -3.67 -4.77
C ILE A 446 13.83 -5.05 -4.60
N THR A 447 13.31 -5.66 -5.67
CA THR A 447 12.65 -6.97 -5.65
C THR A 447 13.15 -7.79 -6.82
N ILE A 448 13.76 -8.94 -6.54
CA ILE A 448 14.26 -9.86 -7.57
C ILE A 448 13.67 -11.24 -7.32
N SER A 449 13.09 -11.87 -8.35
CA SER A 449 12.58 -13.24 -8.26
C SER A 449 13.22 -14.10 -9.33
N ILE A 450 14.00 -15.09 -8.90
CA ILE A 450 14.73 -15.99 -9.79
C ILE A 450 14.11 -17.37 -9.72
N ARG A 451 13.70 -17.89 -10.88
CA ARG A 451 13.35 -19.30 -11.06
C ARG A 451 14.53 -20.01 -11.72
N ASN A 452 14.94 -21.17 -11.17
CA ASN A 452 16.13 -21.88 -11.65
C ASN A 452 15.87 -22.78 -12.86
N ASP A 453 14.63 -22.93 -13.31
CA ASP A 453 14.28 -23.60 -14.57
C ASP A 453 14.94 -22.94 -15.81
N ILE A 454 15.51 -21.75 -15.64
CA ILE A 454 16.20 -20.97 -16.67
C ILE A 454 17.70 -21.31 -16.78
N PHE A 455 18.33 -21.85 -15.73
CA PHE A 455 19.79 -22.05 -15.71
C PHE A 455 20.19 -23.50 -16.01
N ASN A 456 20.70 -23.72 -17.23
CA ASN A 456 21.22 -25.02 -17.66
C ASN A 456 22.63 -25.33 -17.09
N ASN A 457 23.33 -24.35 -16.50
CA ASN A 457 24.71 -24.48 -16.02
C ASN A 457 24.93 -23.81 -14.65
N LEU A 458 25.76 -24.45 -13.82
CA LEU A 458 26.15 -24.04 -12.46
C LEU A 458 26.89 -22.69 -12.42
N ASP A 459 27.66 -22.38 -13.45
CA ASP A 459 28.39 -21.11 -13.54
C ASP A 459 27.45 -19.90 -13.73
N ASP A 460 26.25 -20.11 -14.28
CA ASP A 460 25.32 -19.02 -14.55
C ASP A 460 24.66 -18.51 -13.26
N ILE A 461 24.31 -19.42 -12.33
CA ILE A 461 23.77 -19.03 -11.02
C ILE A 461 24.85 -18.31 -10.21
N ARG A 462 26.10 -18.81 -10.24
CA ARG A 462 27.22 -18.16 -9.56
C ARG A 462 27.45 -16.75 -10.08
N ARG A 463 27.48 -16.57 -11.42
CA ARG A 463 27.65 -15.25 -12.07
C ARG A 463 26.48 -14.33 -11.78
N LEU A 464 25.25 -14.85 -11.76
CA LEU A 464 24.06 -14.09 -11.42
C LEU A 464 24.16 -13.57 -9.98
N THR A 465 24.40 -14.44 -9.00
CA THR A 465 24.51 -14.02 -7.60
C THR A 465 25.65 -13.00 -7.42
N GLN A 466 26.79 -13.20 -8.09
CA GLN A 466 27.89 -12.23 -8.13
C GLN A 466 27.46 -10.87 -8.68
N THR A 467 26.73 -10.87 -9.78
CA THR A 467 26.19 -9.65 -10.40
C THR A 467 25.19 -8.94 -9.48
N LEU A 468 24.35 -9.71 -8.77
CA LEU A 468 23.34 -9.17 -7.87
C LEU A 468 23.94 -8.34 -6.74
N TYR A 469 24.86 -8.90 -5.95
CA TYR A 469 25.41 -8.14 -4.83
C TYR A 469 26.41 -7.05 -5.24
N GLN A 470 26.99 -7.14 -6.44
CA GLN A 470 27.86 -6.08 -6.96
C GLN A 470 27.09 -4.88 -7.51
N ASN A 471 25.90 -5.10 -8.09
CA ASN A 471 25.17 -4.07 -8.83
C ASN A 471 23.83 -3.66 -8.20
N CYS A 472 23.35 -4.35 -7.15
CA CYS A 472 22.07 -4.07 -6.49
C CYS A 472 22.24 -3.66 -5.01
N PRO A 473 22.87 -2.50 -4.69
CA PRO A 473 23.16 -2.11 -3.30
C PRO A 473 21.89 -1.90 -2.46
N ASN A 474 20.76 -1.54 -3.09
CA ASN A 474 19.48 -1.23 -2.44
C ASN A 474 18.45 -2.38 -2.51
N LEU A 475 18.91 -3.61 -2.73
CA LEU A 475 18.05 -4.79 -2.78
C LEU A 475 17.26 -4.94 -1.46
N ARG A 476 15.93 -4.97 -1.53
CA ARG A 476 15.03 -5.10 -0.37
C ARG A 476 14.39 -6.48 -0.23
N TYR A 477 14.12 -7.14 -1.35
CA TYR A 477 13.42 -8.41 -1.43
C TYR A 477 14.07 -9.31 -2.47
N ILE A 478 14.30 -10.57 -2.13
CA ILE A 478 14.78 -11.54 -3.11
C ILE A 478 14.13 -12.91 -2.94
N LYS A 479 13.73 -13.53 -4.06
CA LYS A 479 13.28 -14.92 -4.15
C LYS A 479 14.33 -15.74 -4.88
N LEU A 480 14.86 -16.77 -4.22
CA LEU A 480 15.94 -17.63 -4.71
C LEU A 480 15.64 -19.09 -4.40
N GLN A 481 16.05 -19.97 -5.32
CA GLN A 481 16.20 -21.38 -5.01
C GLN A 481 17.63 -21.70 -4.60
N ILE A 482 17.78 -22.32 -3.43
CA ILE A 482 19.08 -22.61 -2.80
C ILE A 482 19.38 -24.11 -2.91
N ARG A 483 20.61 -24.43 -3.36
CA ARG A 483 21.20 -25.77 -3.42
C ARG A 483 22.60 -25.75 -2.80
N ASP A 484 23.17 -26.91 -2.45
CA ASP A 484 24.43 -26.99 -1.70
C ASP A 484 25.59 -26.25 -2.39
N ASN A 485 25.61 -26.29 -3.71
CA ASN A 485 26.62 -25.67 -4.56
C ASN A 485 26.55 -24.13 -4.67
N VAL A 486 25.48 -23.49 -4.19
CA VAL A 486 25.31 -22.02 -4.23
C VAL A 486 25.37 -21.38 -2.84
N LEU A 487 25.58 -22.16 -1.77
CA LEU A 487 25.63 -21.67 -0.38
C LEU A 487 26.69 -20.59 -0.16
N THR A 488 27.87 -20.70 -0.79
CA THR A 488 28.93 -19.69 -0.65
C THR A 488 28.54 -18.34 -1.24
N GLU A 489 27.87 -18.33 -2.40
CA GLU A 489 27.43 -17.07 -3.00
C GLU A 489 26.18 -16.52 -2.30
N PHE A 490 25.31 -17.40 -1.79
CA PHE A 490 24.18 -17.00 -0.95
C PHE A 490 24.66 -16.26 0.32
N GLU A 491 25.69 -16.78 0.99
CA GLU A 491 26.31 -16.10 2.13
C GLU A 491 26.85 -14.71 1.77
N ARG A 492 27.55 -14.61 0.62
CA ARG A 492 28.07 -13.31 0.13
C ARG A 492 26.95 -12.33 -0.20
N LEU A 493 25.87 -12.80 -0.83
CA LEU A 493 24.71 -11.97 -1.14
C LEU A 493 24.13 -11.34 0.13
N LEU A 494 23.89 -12.14 1.17
CA LEU A 494 23.34 -11.65 2.44
C LEU A 494 24.28 -10.63 3.10
N ALA A 495 25.58 -10.93 3.15
CA ALA A 495 26.57 -10.06 3.78
C ALA A 495 26.70 -8.69 3.10
N ASN A 496 26.39 -8.60 1.80
CA ASN A 496 26.51 -7.35 1.02
C ASN A 496 25.18 -6.61 0.82
N SER A 497 24.03 -7.21 1.16
CA SER A 497 22.69 -6.63 0.91
C SER A 497 22.14 -5.89 2.13
N GLN A 498 22.71 -4.75 2.51
CA GLN A 498 22.36 -4.06 3.77
C GLN A 498 20.89 -3.60 3.89
N HIS A 499 20.23 -3.38 2.76
CA HIS A 499 18.83 -2.94 2.69
C HIS A 499 17.82 -4.09 2.56
N LEU A 500 18.28 -5.35 2.56
CA LEU A 500 17.40 -6.51 2.42
C LEU A 500 16.51 -6.63 3.65
N ASP A 501 15.19 -6.55 3.43
CA ASP A 501 14.15 -6.68 4.44
C ASP A 501 13.28 -7.94 4.25
N GLY A 502 13.32 -8.57 3.06
CA GLY A 502 12.63 -9.83 2.78
C GLY A 502 13.39 -10.83 1.91
N LEU A 503 13.17 -12.12 2.20
CA LEU A 503 13.80 -13.25 1.52
C LEU A 503 12.81 -14.40 1.34
N VAL A 504 12.67 -14.89 0.12
CA VAL A 504 11.98 -16.16 -0.19
C VAL A 504 13.01 -17.20 -0.56
N ILE A 505 12.95 -18.34 0.14
CA ILE A 505 13.72 -19.53 -0.18
C ILE A 505 12.75 -20.51 -0.84
N ASP A 506 12.86 -20.58 -2.16
CA ASP A 506 12.06 -21.46 -3.00
C ASP A 506 12.74 -22.83 -3.14
N ASN A 507 12.08 -23.92 -2.74
CA ASN A 507 12.65 -25.26 -2.84
C ASN A 507 11.73 -26.21 -3.62
N GLU A 508 10.95 -25.70 -4.57
CA GLU A 508 10.01 -26.50 -5.37
C GLU A 508 10.70 -27.64 -6.16
N ASP A 509 11.97 -27.50 -6.55
CA ASP A 509 12.68 -28.48 -7.40
C ASP A 509 14.02 -28.99 -6.80
N ASN A 510 14.11 -29.23 -5.50
CA ASN A 510 15.37 -29.67 -4.87
C ASN A 510 15.54 -31.20 -4.83
N GLU A 511 16.75 -31.67 -5.14
CA GLU A 511 17.10 -33.10 -5.12
C GLU A 511 16.94 -33.71 -3.71
N ARG A 512 16.68 -35.03 -3.64
CA ARG A 512 16.64 -35.77 -2.36
C ARG A 512 17.98 -35.63 -1.63
N GLY A 513 18.01 -34.88 -0.53
CA GLY A 513 19.16 -34.81 0.38
C GLY A 513 19.62 -33.41 0.78
N PHE A 514 19.00 -32.33 0.29
CA PHE A 514 19.40 -30.96 0.63
C PHE A 514 19.34 -30.70 2.15
N ASN A 515 20.47 -30.30 2.73
CA ASN A 515 20.60 -30.10 4.16
C ASN A 515 20.34 -28.64 4.56
N TYR A 516 19.14 -28.36 5.07
CA TYR A 516 18.75 -27.04 5.54
C TYR A 516 19.62 -26.47 6.68
N LYS A 517 20.43 -27.30 7.35
CA LYS A 517 21.33 -26.85 8.41
C LYS A 517 22.20 -25.68 7.96
N ASP A 518 22.85 -25.81 6.80
CA ASP A 518 23.83 -24.83 6.34
C ASP A 518 23.14 -23.52 5.92
N VAL A 519 21.93 -23.60 5.33
CA VAL A 519 21.10 -22.43 5.03
C VAL A 519 20.76 -21.66 6.31
N TYR A 520 20.26 -22.34 7.33
CA TYR A 520 19.88 -21.72 8.60
C TYR A 520 21.08 -21.14 9.36
N GLU A 521 22.24 -21.80 9.29
CA GLU A 521 23.49 -21.30 9.87
C GLU A 521 23.97 -20.02 9.13
N ILE A 522 23.92 -20.02 7.80
CA ILE A 522 24.25 -18.84 6.99
C ILE A 522 23.29 -17.68 7.27
N LEU A 523 21.99 -17.93 7.33
CA LEU A 523 21.00 -16.90 7.69
C LEU A 523 21.34 -16.27 9.05
N THR A 524 21.60 -17.11 10.06
CA THR A 524 21.94 -16.64 11.40
C THR A 524 23.16 -15.73 11.42
N ARG A 525 24.22 -16.13 10.69
CA ARG A 525 25.53 -15.46 10.70
C ARG A 525 25.58 -14.22 9.80
N SER A 526 24.96 -14.30 8.63
CA SER A 526 25.28 -13.40 7.51
C SER A 526 24.11 -12.55 7.04
N SER A 527 22.89 -12.76 7.57
CA SER A 527 21.75 -11.89 7.27
C SER A 527 21.94 -10.45 7.80
N PRO A 528 21.51 -9.45 7.02
CA PRO A 528 21.57 -8.04 7.43
C PRO A 528 20.57 -7.73 8.55
N LEU A 529 20.79 -6.62 9.27
CA LEU A 529 19.99 -6.25 10.45
C LEU A 529 18.51 -6.00 10.14
N ASN A 530 18.20 -5.53 8.93
CA ASN A 530 16.84 -5.20 8.49
C ASN A 530 16.03 -6.42 8.02
N LEU A 531 16.68 -7.56 7.79
CA LEU A 531 16.02 -8.75 7.29
C LEU A 531 15.08 -9.32 8.35
N SER A 532 13.78 -9.23 8.09
CA SER A 532 12.74 -9.67 9.02
C SER A 532 11.63 -10.45 8.34
N LYS A 533 11.45 -10.34 7.02
CA LYS A 533 10.46 -11.10 6.26
C LYS A 533 11.08 -12.35 5.66
N PHE A 534 10.50 -13.50 5.94
CA PHE A 534 10.97 -14.78 5.43
C PHE A 534 9.80 -15.56 4.83
N GLU A 535 9.96 -16.05 3.61
CA GLU A 535 9.10 -17.09 3.06
C GLU A 535 9.92 -18.35 2.82
N PHE A 536 9.46 -19.47 3.36
CA PHE A 536 10.03 -20.78 3.06
C PHE A 536 9.00 -21.59 2.27
N VAL A 537 9.35 -21.96 1.04
CA VAL A 537 8.54 -22.83 0.19
C VAL A 537 9.09 -24.25 0.28
N PHE A 538 8.21 -25.21 0.58
CA PHE A 538 8.56 -26.63 0.72
C PHE A 538 7.71 -27.52 -0.20
N GLU A 539 8.34 -28.53 -0.81
CA GLU A 539 7.71 -29.52 -1.70
C GLU A 539 7.19 -30.77 -0.94
N GLU A 540 6.35 -31.57 -1.61
CA GLU A 540 5.53 -32.71 -1.16
C GLU A 540 6.18 -33.74 -0.21
N ARG A 541 7.51 -33.83 -0.13
CA ARG A 541 8.22 -34.90 0.62
C ARG A 541 9.22 -34.41 1.67
N LEU A 542 9.41 -33.10 1.83
CA LEU A 542 10.50 -32.54 2.66
C LEU A 542 9.95 -31.48 3.63
N MET A 543 9.44 -31.92 4.79
CA MET A 543 9.23 -30.98 5.90
C MET A 543 10.57 -30.41 6.37
N PRO A 544 10.66 -29.13 6.76
CA PRO A 544 11.85 -28.59 7.38
C PRO A 544 12.21 -29.42 8.60
N ASN A 545 13.48 -29.79 8.73
CA ASN A 545 13.96 -30.41 9.96
C ASN A 545 13.80 -29.41 11.11
N LEU A 546 12.81 -29.69 11.97
CA LEU A 546 12.38 -28.79 13.03
C LEU A 546 13.51 -28.45 14.00
N LYS A 547 14.53 -29.31 14.15
CA LYS A 547 15.70 -29.02 15.00
C LYS A 547 16.51 -27.85 14.46
N PHE A 548 16.70 -27.78 13.14
CA PHE A 548 17.48 -26.70 12.53
C PHE A 548 16.68 -25.39 12.48
N LEU A 549 15.37 -25.47 12.21
CA LEU A 549 14.48 -24.32 12.30
C LEU A 549 14.43 -23.77 13.74
N GLU A 550 14.34 -24.65 14.75
CA GLU A 550 14.39 -24.25 16.15
C GLU A 550 15.72 -23.57 16.51
N SER A 551 16.84 -24.11 16.02
CA SER A 551 18.17 -23.51 16.20
C SER A 551 18.25 -22.11 15.57
N PHE A 552 17.76 -21.96 14.33
CA PHE A 552 17.67 -20.67 13.65
C PHE A 552 16.87 -19.64 14.47
N LEU A 553 15.65 -20.00 14.88
CA LEU A 553 14.78 -19.11 15.65
C LEU A 553 15.39 -18.74 17.01
N ASN A 554 16.09 -19.67 17.68
CA ASN A 554 16.80 -19.38 18.93
C ASN A 554 17.90 -18.33 18.74
N ASN A 555 18.61 -18.38 17.61
CA ASN A 555 19.69 -17.44 17.33
C ASN A 555 19.20 -16.11 16.72
N TRP A 556 17.88 -15.94 16.56
CA TRP A 556 17.27 -14.71 16.05
C TRP A 556 16.75 -13.75 17.13
N LYS A 557 17.03 -14.05 18.42
CA LYS A 557 16.47 -13.34 19.58
C LYS A 557 16.80 -11.85 19.66
N ASP A 558 17.99 -11.46 19.20
CA ASP A 558 18.49 -10.09 19.29
C ASP A 558 18.28 -9.29 17.98
N ARG A 559 17.41 -9.77 17.10
CA ARG A 559 17.11 -9.17 15.79
C ARG A 559 15.64 -8.73 15.70
N GLN A 560 15.29 -8.04 14.62
CA GLN A 560 13.91 -7.67 14.32
C GLN A 560 13.00 -8.92 14.30
N PRO A 561 11.82 -8.88 14.95
CA PRO A 561 10.87 -9.98 14.94
C PRO A 561 10.50 -10.43 13.51
N ILE A 562 10.46 -11.74 13.31
CA ILE A 562 10.25 -12.38 12.01
C ILE A 562 8.78 -12.26 11.58
N LEU A 563 8.57 -11.80 10.34
CA LEU A 563 7.34 -12.00 9.58
C LEU A 563 7.53 -13.24 8.71
N LEU A 564 6.95 -14.35 9.15
CA LEU A 564 7.18 -15.67 8.56
C LEU A 564 6.02 -16.05 7.63
N GLN A 565 6.34 -16.56 6.45
CA GLN A 565 5.41 -17.24 5.56
C GLN A 565 5.95 -18.64 5.30
N ILE A 566 5.10 -19.65 5.41
CA ILE A 566 5.45 -21.03 5.11
C ILE A 566 4.48 -21.51 4.03
N SER A 567 5.02 -21.72 2.83
CA SER A 567 4.29 -22.20 1.67
C SER A 567 4.54 -23.71 1.54
N LEU A 568 3.45 -24.50 1.55
CA LEU A 568 3.47 -25.96 1.52
C LEU A 568 2.66 -26.46 0.32
N ASN A 569 3.34 -27.01 -0.69
CA ASN A 569 2.69 -27.53 -1.90
C ASN A 569 2.22 -29.00 -1.70
N CYS A 570 1.61 -29.33 -0.55
CA CYS A 570 1.41 -30.72 -0.10
C CYS A 570 -0.01 -31.26 -0.35
N ILE A 571 -0.14 -32.36 -1.12
CA ILE A 571 -1.40 -33.11 -1.28
C ILE A 571 -1.59 -34.20 -0.19
N ASN A 572 -0.54 -34.65 0.52
CA ASN A 572 -0.65 -35.71 1.54
C ASN A 572 -0.03 -35.34 2.91
N LYS A 573 -0.89 -35.25 3.93
CA LYS A 573 -0.56 -34.79 5.30
C LYS A 573 0.06 -35.92 6.14
N ASN A 574 1.30 -35.74 6.60
CA ASN A 574 1.70 -36.29 7.90
C ASN A 574 1.22 -35.31 8.99
N GLN A 575 -0.02 -35.47 9.48
CA GLN A 575 -0.65 -34.55 10.45
C GLN A 575 0.22 -34.26 11.69
N SER A 576 1.06 -35.23 12.09
CA SER A 576 1.98 -35.12 13.23
C SER A 576 3.05 -34.05 13.04
N ASP A 577 3.71 -34.00 11.89
CA ASP A 577 4.84 -33.09 11.65
C ASP A 577 4.35 -31.65 11.46
N MET A 578 3.20 -31.47 10.80
CA MET A 578 2.52 -30.17 10.73
C MET A 578 2.10 -29.65 12.11
N LYS A 579 1.62 -30.54 13.00
CA LYS A 579 1.29 -30.16 14.37
C LYS A 579 2.53 -29.73 15.14
N ARG A 580 3.66 -30.43 14.97
CA ARG A 580 4.94 -30.08 15.59
C ARG A 580 5.48 -28.74 15.07
N LEU A 581 5.42 -28.49 13.76
CA LEU A 581 5.79 -27.20 13.18
C LEU A 581 4.92 -26.07 13.75
N LYS A 582 3.60 -26.22 13.76
CA LYS A 582 2.69 -25.22 14.34
C LYS A 582 2.99 -24.94 15.82
N LEU A 583 3.25 -25.98 16.60
CA LEU A 583 3.62 -25.81 18.02
C LEU A 583 4.95 -25.09 18.19
N LEU A 584 5.95 -25.39 17.36
CA LEU A 584 7.23 -24.70 17.34
C LEU A 584 7.03 -23.21 17.03
N ILE A 585 6.33 -22.89 15.94
CA ILE A 585 6.06 -21.50 15.56
C ILE A 585 5.28 -20.76 16.64
N LEU A 586 4.27 -21.38 17.26
CA LEU A 586 3.50 -20.76 18.36
C LEU A 586 4.37 -20.47 19.58
N LYS A 587 5.36 -21.32 19.90
CA LYS A 587 6.34 -21.05 20.96
C LYS A 587 7.12 -19.76 20.63
N TYR A 588 7.71 -19.66 19.45
CA TYR A 588 8.51 -18.51 19.04
C TYR A 588 7.68 -17.24 18.79
N LYS A 589 6.38 -17.37 18.51
CA LYS A 589 5.44 -16.25 18.50
C LYS A 589 5.20 -15.68 19.90
N ARG A 590 5.10 -16.54 20.92
CA ARG A 590 4.96 -16.10 22.34
C ARG A 590 6.25 -15.48 22.88
N GLU A 591 7.41 -15.94 22.41
CA GLU A 591 8.71 -15.38 22.78
C GLU A 591 9.02 -14.06 22.05
N GLY A 592 8.12 -13.56 21.19
CA GLY A 592 8.29 -12.30 20.46
C GLY A 592 9.26 -12.38 19.26
N ILE A 593 9.80 -13.57 18.97
CA ILE A 593 10.76 -13.80 17.88
C ILE A 593 10.03 -13.86 16.53
N ILE A 594 8.80 -14.37 16.50
CA ILE A 594 7.93 -14.35 15.31
C ILE A 594 6.78 -13.39 15.58
N LYS A 595 6.66 -12.32 14.79
CA LYS A 595 5.59 -11.33 14.88
C LYS A 595 4.31 -11.80 14.18
N LYS A 596 4.44 -12.24 12.93
CA LYS A 596 3.33 -12.74 12.10
C LYS A 596 3.73 -14.06 11.45
N ILE A 597 2.76 -14.96 11.28
CA ILE A 597 2.92 -16.21 10.53
C ILE A 597 1.76 -16.36 9.57
N ASP A 598 2.05 -16.63 8.31
CA ASP A 598 1.09 -17.09 7.32
C ASP A 598 1.46 -18.50 6.82
N PHE A 599 0.45 -19.37 6.66
CA PHE A 599 0.62 -20.70 6.08
C PHE A 599 -0.16 -20.76 4.77
N LYS A 600 0.57 -20.80 3.65
CA LYS A 600 -0.03 -21.02 2.33
C LYS A 600 -0.01 -22.50 2.00
N PHE A 601 -1.17 -23.01 1.62
CA PHE A 601 -1.34 -24.37 1.12
C PHE A 601 -1.75 -24.25 -0.34
N ALA A 602 -0.91 -24.75 -1.25
CA ALA A 602 -1.24 -24.83 -2.67
C ALA A 602 -2.06 -26.09 -2.98
#